data_AF-A0A0S7C3I4-F1
#
_entry.id   AF-A0A0S7C3I4-F1
#
_cell.length_a   1.000
_cell.length_b   1.000
_cell.length_c   1.000
_cell.angle_alpha   90.00
_cell.angle_beta   90.00
_cell.angle_gamma   90.00
#
_symmetry.space_group_name_H-M   'P 1'
#
loop_
_entity.id
_entity.type
_entity.pdbx_description
1 polymer ?
#
loop_
_entity_poly.entity_id
_entity_poly.type
_entity_poly.pdbx_seq_one_letter_code
_entity_poly.pdbx_strand_id
1 'polypeptide(L)'
;MVSLLNRSKFNRIVIKFNGDKYLKLFSCCNQLLAFMFGQLSNRESRRDLIVALDAHHSKSYHLGLGKNVSKSSLARANQDRDYHIFEEYAYYLVNEARQKRVSDIFKLEGNVYAFDSTTIDLCLYVFWWAKFRKKKGGIKVHTLYMMWRYRYRHFSISQKLLFTTLPQ
;
A
#
# COMPACT_ATOMS: atom_id res chain seq x y z
N MET A 1 -2.39 16.97 -10.84
CA MET A 1 -2.30 15.59 -10.30
C MET A 1 -2.71 14.54 -11.33
N VAL A 2 -3.94 14.63 -11.88
CA VAL A 2 -4.42 13.68 -12.91
C VAL A 2 -3.57 13.68 -14.19
N SER A 3 -2.99 14.82 -14.56
CA SER A 3 -2.12 14.96 -15.75
C SER A 3 -0.84 14.13 -15.72
N LEU A 4 -0.37 13.71 -14.54
CA LEU A 4 0.82 12.86 -14.39
C LEU A 4 0.51 11.36 -14.55
N LEU A 5 -0.78 10.99 -14.55
CA LEU A 5 -1.23 9.61 -14.61
C LEU A 5 -1.51 9.22 -16.06
N ASN A 6 -0.90 8.13 -16.53
CA ASN A 6 -1.25 7.57 -17.83
C ASN A 6 -2.66 6.96 -17.77
N ARG A 7 -3.64 7.76 -18.17
CA ARG A 7 -5.07 7.43 -18.12
C ARG A 7 -5.42 6.25 -19.03
N SER A 8 -4.85 6.23 -20.23
CA SER A 8 -5.08 5.19 -21.22
C SER A 8 -4.60 3.83 -20.71
N LYS A 9 -3.44 3.76 -20.06
CA LYS A 9 -2.93 2.53 -19.44
C LYS A 9 -3.84 2.06 -18.30
N PHE A 10 -4.28 2.96 -17.43
CA PHE A 10 -5.19 2.61 -16.34
C PHE A 10 -6.52 2.05 -16.86
N ASN A 11 -7.13 2.70 -17.86
CA ASN A 11 -8.40 2.24 -18.43
C ASN A 11 -8.29 0.84 -19.04
N ARG A 12 -7.16 0.51 -19.69
CA ARG A 12 -6.91 -0.85 -20.21
C ARG A 12 -6.87 -1.90 -19.09
N ILE A 13 -6.25 -1.57 -17.95
CA ILE A 13 -6.19 -2.46 -16.78
C ILE A 13 -7.60 -2.62 -16.19
N VAL A 14 -8.36 -1.53 -16.03
CA VAL A 14 -9.75 -1.59 -15.54
C VAL A 14 -10.62 -2.48 -16.43
N ILE A 15 -10.47 -2.39 -17.76
CA ILE A 15 -11.18 -3.26 -18.72
C ILE A 15 -10.76 -4.72 -18.54
N LYS A 16 -9.45 -5.00 -18.43
CA LYS A 16 -8.90 -6.35 -18.25
C LYS A 16 -9.51 -7.09 -17.05
N PHE A 17 -9.71 -6.38 -15.93
CA PHE A 17 -10.29 -6.94 -14.71
C PHE A 17 -11.80 -6.67 -14.56
N ASN A 18 -12.43 -6.06 -15.57
CA ASN A 18 -13.83 -5.65 -15.52
C ASN A 18 -14.18 -4.82 -14.28
N GLY A 19 -13.27 -3.95 -13.83
CA GLY A 19 -13.38 -3.24 -12.55
C GLY A 19 -14.50 -2.21 -12.47
N ASP A 20 -14.96 -1.77 -13.64
CA ASP A 20 -16.07 -0.81 -13.78
C ASP A 20 -17.40 -1.47 -14.17
N LYS A 21 -17.53 -2.79 -14.00
CA LYS A 21 -18.78 -3.53 -14.29
C LYS A 21 -19.96 -2.99 -13.45
N TYR A 22 -21.09 -2.71 -14.10
CA TYR A 22 -22.35 -2.26 -13.47
C TYR A 22 -22.30 -0.92 -12.71
N LEU A 23 -21.29 -0.08 -12.96
CA LEU A 23 -21.16 1.18 -12.24
C LEU A 23 -22.11 2.28 -12.73
N LYS A 24 -22.65 3.05 -11.78
CA LYS A 24 -23.50 4.22 -12.07
C LYS A 24 -22.85 5.57 -11.74
N LEU A 25 -22.02 5.66 -10.71
CA LEU A 25 -21.54 6.97 -10.18
C LEU A 25 -20.08 7.00 -9.68
N PHE A 26 -19.57 5.90 -9.12
CA PHE A 26 -18.22 5.87 -8.54
C PHE A 26 -17.32 4.92 -9.34
N SER A 27 -16.40 5.43 -10.15
CA SER A 27 -15.49 4.62 -10.99
C SER A 27 -14.24 4.12 -10.27
N CYS A 28 -13.50 3.17 -10.85
CA CYS A 28 -12.15 2.79 -10.43
C CYS A 28 -11.19 4.00 -10.43
N CYS A 29 -11.41 4.97 -11.32
CA CYS A 29 -10.66 6.23 -11.29
C CYS A 29 -10.91 7.03 -10.03
N ASN A 30 -12.19 7.17 -9.64
CA ASN A 30 -12.55 7.95 -8.46
C ASN A 30 -11.94 7.31 -7.22
N GLN A 31 -11.90 5.97 -7.16
CA GLN A 31 -11.24 5.23 -6.10
C GLN A 31 -9.72 5.43 -6.10
N LEU A 32 -9.06 5.37 -7.27
CA LEU A 32 -7.62 5.64 -7.39
C LEU A 32 -7.27 7.03 -6.86
N LEU A 33 -8.04 8.05 -7.30
CA LEU A 33 -7.83 9.43 -6.88
C LEU A 33 -8.09 9.62 -5.37
N ALA A 34 -9.09 8.92 -4.81
CA ALA A 34 -9.36 8.95 -3.37
C ALA A 34 -8.18 8.34 -2.58
N PHE A 35 -7.60 7.22 -3.05
CA PHE A 35 -6.42 6.65 -2.43
C PHE A 35 -5.22 7.58 -2.51
N MET A 36 -4.95 8.15 -3.68
CA MET A 36 -3.84 9.10 -3.85
C MET A 36 -4.01 10.34 -2.97
N PHE A 37 -5.22 10.88 -2.86
CA PHE A 37 -5.52 11.99 -1.97
C PHE A 37 -5.27 11.61 -0.51
N GLY A 38 -5.69 10.42 -0.08
CA GLY A 38 -5.43 9.92 1.27
C GLY A 38 -3.93 9.81 1.58
N GLN A 39 -3.14 9.27 0.64
CA GLN A 39 -1.69 9.17 0.79
C GLN A 39 -1.02 10.55 0.86
N LEU A 40 -1.37 11.47 -0.05
CA LEU A 40 -0.76 12.82 -0.06
C LEU A 40 -1.18 13.69 1.12
N SER A 41 -2.37 13.47 1.67
CA SER A 41 -2.85 14.21 2.85
C SER A 41 -2.58 13.48 4.16
N ASN A 42 -1.76 12.43 4.14
CA ASN A 42 -1.36 11.62 5.29
C ASN A 42 -2.54 11.14 6.15
N ARG A 43 -3.59 10.61 5.49
CA ARG A 43 -4.80 10.10 6.17
C ARG A 43 -4.63 8.63 6.48
N GLU A 44 -4.60 8.32 7.77
CA GLU A 44 -4.37 6.95 8.28
C GLU A 44 -5.64 6.09 8.30
N SER A 45 -6.83 6.70 8.28
CA SER A 45 -8.09 5.97 8.28
C SER A 45 -9.02 6.33 7.14
N ARG A 46 -9.83 5.35 6.70
CA ARG A 46 -10.90 5.57 5.71
C ARG A 46 -11.90 6.63 6.18
N ARG A 47 -12.15 6.75 7.49
CA ARG A 47 -13.07 7.76 8.02
C ARG A 47 -12.49 9.16 7.85
N ASP A 48 -11.22 9.32 8.19
CA ASP A 48 -10.51 10.60 8.06
C ASP A 48 -10.37 10.99 6.58
N LEU A 49 -10.14 10.02 5.70
CA LEU A 49 -10.16 10.23 4.26
C LEU A 49 -11.49 10.78 3.77
N ILE A 50 -12.61 10.18 4.19
CA ILE A 50 -13.94 10.66 3.79
C ILE A 50 -14.20 12.07 4.34
N VAL A 51 -13.88 12.34 5.60
CA VAL A 51 -14.06 13.68 6.20
C VAL A 51 -13.25 14.72 5.45
N ALA A 52 -12.00 14.41 5.10
CA ALA A 52 -11.13 15.31 4.34
C ALA A 52 -11.64 15.52 2.90
N LEU A 53 -12.18 14.49 2.26
CA LEU A 53 -12.80 14.59 0.94
C LEU A 53 -14.08 15.43 0.97
N ASP A 54 -14.90 15.28 2.02
CA ASP A 54 -16.16 16.00 2.21
C ASP A 54 -15.91 17.49 2.52
N ALA A 55 -14.94 17.79 3.39
CA ALA A 55 -14.50 19.16 3.68
C ALA A 55 -13.98 19.91 2.43
N HIS A 56 -13.51 19.17 1.43
CA HIS A 56 -13.05 19.72 0.16
C HIS A 56 -13.99 19.43 -1.01
N HIS A 57 -15.25 19.06 -0.76
CA HIS A 57 -16.20 18.63 -1.79
C HIS A 57 -16.35 19.64 -2.94
N SER A 58 -16.34 20.95 -2.64
CA SER A 58 -16.38 22.02 -3.65
C SER A 58 -15.17 22.03 -4.59
N LYS A 59 -14.02 21.52 -4.15
CA LYS A 59 -12.77 21.40 -4.92
C LYS A 59 -12.56 20.01 -5.50
N SER A 60 -13.25 18.98 -4.99
CA SER A 60 -13.15 17.59 -5.44
C SER A 60 -13.53 17.40 -6.91
N TYR A 61 -14.48 18.20 -7.42
CA TYR A 61 -14.85 18.19 -8.84
C TYR A 61 -13.66 18.56 -9.74
N HIS A 62 -12.91 19.60 -9.38
CA HIS A 62 -11.73 20.05 -10.12
C HIS A 62 -10.54 19.08 -10.02
N LEU A 63 -10.53 18.22 -9.00
CA LEU A 63 -9.54 17.15 -8.84
C LEU A 63 -9.88 15.88 -9.64
N GLY A 64 -11.04 15.85 -10.32
CA GLY A 64 -11.48 14.71 -11.13
C GLY A 64 -12.12 13.57 -10.32
N LEU A 65 -12.45 13.80 -9.04
CA LEU A 65 -13.08 12.81 -8.15
C LEU A 65 -14.58 12.59 -8.45
N GLY A 66 -15.19 13.48 -9.23
CA GLY A 66 -16.61 13.45 -9.59
C GLY A 66 -17.54 13.95 -8.47
N LYS A 67 -18.85 13.73 -8.63
CA LYS A 67 -19.86 14.07 -7.62
C LYS A 67 -19.85 13.01 -6.50
N ASN A 68 -19.66 13.45 -5.27
CA ASN A 68 -19.83 12.69 -4.01
C ASN A 68 -19.13 11.32 -3.92
N VAL A 69 -17.89 11.30 -3.43
CA VAL A 69 -17.27 10.08 -2.87
C VAL A 69 -17.89 9.81 -1.50
N SER A 70 -19.01 9.10 -1.46
CA SER A 70 -19.62 8.72 -0.19
C SER A 70 -18.84 7.62 0.52
N LYS A 71 -18.92 7.58 1.85
CA LYS A 71 -18.34 6.52 2.69
C LYS A 71 -18.80 5.12 2.26
N SER A 72 -20.09 4.97 1.94
CA SER A 72 -20.70 3.70 1.54
C SER A 72 -20.23 3.28 0.15
N SER A 73 -20.13 4.22 -0.80
CA SER A 73 -19.60 3.95 -2.15
C SER A 73 -18.14 3.50 -2.10
N LEU A 74 -17.29 4.18 -1.32
CA LEU A 74 -15.89 3.81 -1.17
C LEU A 74 -15.71 2.46 -0.45
N ALA A 75 -16.49 2.21 0.61
CA ALA A 75 -16.43 0.94 1.33
C ALA A 75 -16.85 -0.24 0.46
N ARG A 76 -17.95 -0.09 -0.29
CA ARG A 76 -18.45 -1.11 -1.21
C ARG A 76 -17.47 -1.37 -2.35
N ALA A 77 -16.91 -0.32 -2.95
CA ALA A 77 -15.89 -0.44 -3.97
C ALA A 77 -14.63 -1.16 -3.48
N ASN A 78 -14.23 -0.98 -2.22
CA ASN A 78 -13.11 -1.72 -1.63
C ASN A 78 -13.41 -3.21 -1.39
N GLN A 79 -14.69 -3.58 -1.22
CA GLN A 79 -15.10 -4.97 -1.00
C GLN A 79 -15.28 -5.72 -2.32
N ASP A 80 -15.91 -5.07 -3.30
CA ASP A 80 -16.40 -5.73 -4.51
C ASP A 80 -15.37 -5.73 -5.66
N ARG A 81 -14.37 -4.83 -5.63
CA ARG A 81 -13.41 -4.69 -6.74
C ARG A 81 -12.15 -5.50 -6.53
N ASP A 82 -11.66 -6.05 -7.63
CA ASP A 82 -10.38 -6.71 -7.66
C ASP A 82 -9.24 -5.70 -7.40
N TYR A 83 -8.49 -5.93 -6.33
CA TYR A 83 -7.37 -5.09 -5.92
C TYR A 83 -6.21 -5.12 -6.93
N HIS A 84 -6.10 -6.17 -7.74
CA HIS A 84 -5.04 -6.32 -8.74
C HIS A 84 -5.07 -5.18 -9.79
N ILE A 85 -6.21 -4.51 -9.97
CA ILE A 85 -6.33 -3.31 -10.82
C ILE A 85 -5.36 -2.21 -10.34
N PHE A 86 -5.40 -1.93 -9.04
CA PHE A 86 -4.58 -0.87 -8.43
C PHE A 86 -3.13 -1.34 -8.27
N GLU A 87 -2.92 -2.62 -7.98
CA GLU A 87 -1.60 -3.23 -7.87
C GLU A 87 -0.84 -3.18 -9.21
N GLU A 88 -1.44 -3.66 -10.30
CA GLU A 88 -0.83 -3.66 -11.63
C GLU A 88 -0.51 -2.22 -12.09
N TYR A 89 -1.41 -1.27 -11.80
CA TYR A 89 -1.16 0.12 -12.12
C TYR A 89 -0.06 0.75 -11.26
N ALA A 90 0.03 0.40 -9.97
CA ALA A 90 1.11 0.85 -9.10
C ALA A 90 2.48 0.34 -9.60
N TYR A 91 2.57 -0.93 -10.00
CA TYR A 91 3.80 -1.46 -10.60
C TYR A 91 4.18 -0.72 -11.88
N TYR A 92 3.21 -0.41 -12.73
CA TYR A 92 3.45 0.40 -13.93
C TYR A 92 3.98 1.80 -13.57
N LEU A 93 3.34 2.52 -12.65
CA LEU A 93 3.79 3.85 -12.22
C LEU A 93 5.18 3.83 -11.58
N VAL A 94 5.49 2.83 -10.77
CA VAL A 94 6.83 2.65 -10.18
C VAL A 94 7.87 2.42 -11.28
N ASN A 95 7.55 1.64 -12.30
CA ASN A 95 8.45 1.41 -13.42
C ASN A 95 8.69 2.69 -14.24
N GLU A 96 7.63 3.45 -14.55
CA GLU A 96 7.72 4.75 -15.22
C GLU A 96 8.56 5.75 -14.40
N ALA A 97 8.32 5.83 -13.09
CA ALA A 97 9.08 6.70 -12.21
C ALA A 97 10.56 6.33 -12.18
N ARG A 98 10.91 5.03 -12.20
CA ARG A 98 12.30 4.57 -12.29
C ARG A 98 12.96 4.97 -13.60
N GLN A 99 12.29 4.79 -14.72
CA GLN A 99 12.82 5.17 -16.04
C GLN A 99 13.06 6.68 -16.15
N LYS A 100 12.21 7.49 -15.51
CA LYS A 100 12.38 8.96 -15.47
C LYS A 100 13.38 9.43 -14.43
N ARG A 101 13.62 8.62 -13.38
CA ARG A 101 14.58 8.88 -12.30
C ARG A 101 15.93 8.19 -12.57
N VAL A 102 16.35 8.14 -13.83
CA VAL A 102 17.77 7.89 -14.17
C VAL A 102 18.54 9.16 -13.82
N SER A 103 18.65 9.41 -12.52
CA SER A 103 19.60 10.32 -11.93
C SER A 103 20.63 9.46 -11.23
N ASP A 104 21.85 9.63 -11.68
CA ASP A 104 23.12 8.98 -11.38
C ASP A 104 23.57 9.17 -9.91
N ILE A 105 22.65 9.13 -8.93
CA ILE A 105 22.92 9.55 -7.54
C ILE A 105 23.74 8.50 -6.78
N PHE A 106 23.71 7.24 -7.22
CA PHE A 106 24.54 6.16 -6.66
C PHE A 106 25.00 5.24 -7.79
N LYS A 107 26.18 5.52 -8.36
CA LYS A 107 26.96 4.56 -9.16
C LYS A 107 27.51 3.44 -8.27
N LEU A 108 26.62 2.71 -7.59
CA LEU A 108 26.98 1.43 -6.98
C LEU A 108 26.61 0.35 -7.99
N GLU A 109 27.62 -0.29 -8.57
CA GLU A 109 27.44 -1.52 -9.34
C GLU A 109 26.91 -2.61 -8.40
N GLY A 110 25.58 -2.74 -8.31
CA GLY A 110 24.96 -3.83 -7.56
C GLY A 110 23.59 -3.51 -6.97
N ASN A 111 22.89 -4.57 -6.57
CA ASN A 111 21.63 -4.45 -5.84
C ASN A 111 21.92 -4.00 -4.40
N VAL A 112 21.60 -2.75 -4.06
CA VAL A 112 21.65 -2.25 -2.68
C VAL A 112 20.41 -2.75 -1.91
N TYR A 113 20.66 -3.44 -0.79
CA TYR A 113 19.62 -3.92 0.12
C TYR A 113 19.72 -3.21 1.47
N ALA A 114 18.60 -2.70 1.96
CA ALA A 114 18.43 -2.30 3.33
C ALA A 114 17.82 -3.46 4.12
N PHE A 115 18.42 -3.81 5.24
CA PHE A 115 17.92 -4.84 6.15
C PHE A 115 17.41 -4.15 7.42
N ASP A 116 16.14 -4.34 7.73
CA ASP A 116 15.52 -3.85 8.96
C ASP A 116 15.01 -5.03 9.81
N SER A 117 15.00 -4.84 11.12
CA SER A 117 14.36 -5.78 12.02
C SER A 117 13.54 -5.07 13.08
N THR A 118 12.23 -5.30 13.05
CA THR A 118 11.27 -4.73 13.99
C THR A 118 10.74 -5.83 14.91
N THR A 119 10.66 -5.55 16.21
CA THR A 119 10.00 -6.45 17.18
C THR A 119 8.62 -5.88 17.52
N ILE A 120 7.58 -6.68 17.28
CA ILE A 120 6.20 -6.32 17.62
C ILE A 120 5.87 -6.94 18.97
N ASP A 121 5.61 -6.11 19.97
CA ASP A 121 5.15 -6.55 21.29
C ASP A 121 3.71 -7.10 21.17
N LEU A 122 3.47 -8.29 21.74
CA LEU A 122 2.18 -8.97 21.75
C LEU A 122 1.70 -9.26 23.17
N CYS A 123 0.39 -9.21 23.37
CA CYS A 123 -0.25 -9.65 24.60
C CYS A 123 -0.15 -11.18 24.73
N LEU A 124 0.57 -11.67 25.75
CA LEU A 124 0.74 -13.11 26.00
C LEU A 124 -0.58 -13.85 26.26
N TYR A 125 -1.61 -13.16 26.75
CA TYR A 125 -2.89 -13.79 27.03
C TYR A 125 -3.58 -14.25 25.74
N VAL A 126 -3.49 -13.43 24.69
CA VAL A 126 -4.08 -13.72 23.37
C VAL A 126 -3.12 -14.55 22.51
N PHE A 127 -1.81 -14.29 22.63
CA PHE A 127 -0.77 -14.93 21.83
C PHE A 127 0.24 -15.66 22.73
N TRP A 128 -0.23 -16.67 23.46
CA TRP A 128 0.58 -17.40 24.46
C TRP A 128 1.80 -18.12 23.86
N TRP A 129 1.73 -18.48 22.57
CA TRP A 129 2.82 -19.11 21.83
C TRP A 129 3.96 -18.13 21.49
N ALA A 130 3.71 -16.82 21.48
CA ALA A 130 4.67 -15.82 21.04
C ALA A 130 5.58 -15.33 22.18
N LYS A 131 6.09 -16.22 23.05
CA LYS A 131 6.82 -15.82 24.26
C LYS A 131 8.20 -15.24 23.92
N PHE A 132 8.43 -13.97 24.27
CA PHE A 132 9.70 -13.28 24.01
C PHE A 132 10.50 -13.01 25.29
N ARG A 133 9.83 -12.68 26.42
CA ARG A 133 10.43 -12.54 27.76
C ARG A 133 9.49 -13.09 28.83
N LYS A 134 9.94 -13.13 30.11
CA LYS A 134 9.17 -13.68 31.25
C LYS A 134 7.71 -13.23 31.30
N LYS A 135 7.43 -11.96 30.98
CA LYS A 135 6.09 -11.34 31.01
C LYS A 135 5.65 -10.70 29.68
N LYS A 136 6.41 -10.88 28.57
CA LYS A 136 6.09 -10.25 27.28
C LYS A 136 6.06 -11.25 26.15
N GLY A 137 5.05 -11.11 25.28
CA GLY A 137 4.98 -11.80 24.01
C GLY A 137 5.55 -10.88 22.94
N GLY A 138 6.10 -11.44 21.88
CA GLY A 138 6.54 -10.65 20.74
C GLY A 138 7.01 -11.50 19.57
N ILE A 139 6.94 -10.90 18.39
CA ILE A 139 7.44 -11.48 17.15
C ILE A 139 8.48 -10.54 16.57
N LYS A 140 9.62 -11.10 16.17
CA LYS A 140 10.66 -10.37 15.44
C LYS A 140 10.45 -10.58 13.95
N VAL A 141 10.26 -9.47 13.26
CA VAL A 141 10.10 -9.41 11.81
C VAL A 141 11.42 -8.96 11.20
N HIS A 142 11.87 -9.65 10.15
CA HIS A 142 13.02 -9.25 9.36
C HIS A 142 12.55 -8.81 7.98
N THR A 143 12.83 -7.56 7.64
CA THR A 143 12.44 -6.95 6.37
C THR A 143 13.67 -6.71 5.54
N LEU A 144 13.79 -7.41 4.42
CA LEU A 144 14.81 -7.12 3.41
C LEU A 144 14.19 -6.23 2.32
N TYR A 145 14.64 -4.99 2.28
CA TYR A 145 14.19 -3.99 1.32
C TYR A 145 15.25 -3.78 0.23
N MET A 146 14.91 -4.01 -1.04
CA MET A 146 15.78 -3.59 -2.14
C MET A 146 15.60 -2.09 -2.37
N MET A 147 16.62 -1.28 -2.09
CA MET A 147 16.53 0.18 -2.20
C MET A 147 16.20 0.65 -3.62
N TRP A 148 16.62 -0.10 -4.64
CA TRP A 148 16.34 0.19 -6.04
C TRP A 148 14.98 -0.30 -6.53
N ARG A 149 14.33 -1.18 -5.77
CA ARG A 149 13.16 -1.91 -6.22
C ARG A 149 12.17 -1.93 -5.06
N TYR A 150 11.25 -0.95 -5.01
CA TYR A 150 10.04 -0.93 -4.14
C TYR A 150 9.23 -2.23 -4.25
N ARG A 151 9.77 -3.33 -3.75
CA ARG A 151 9.27 -4.70 -3.81
C ARG A 151 9.86 -5.42 -2.60
N TYR A 152 8.99 -5.89 -1.73
CA TYR A 152 9.38 -6.83 -0.69
C TYR A 152 9.81 -8.13 -1.38
N ARG A 153 11.08 -8.50 -1.24
CA ARG A 153 11.58 -9.75 -1.84
C ARG A 153 11.59 -10.91 -0.87
N HIS A 154 11.58 -10.64 0.42
CA HIS A 154 11.56 -11.67 1.45
C HIS A 154 10.98 -11.12 2.76
N PHE A 155 9.94 -11.79 3.26
CA PHE A 155 9.39 -11.58 4.59
C PHE A 155 9.62 -12.88 5.36
N SER A 156 10.53 -12.85 6.33
CA SER A 156 10.80 -14.00 7.20
C SER A 156 10.32 -13.66 8.60
N ILE A 157 9.26 -14.36 9.04
CA ILE A 157 8.92 -14.42 10.46
C ILE A 157 9.78 -15.52 11.04
N SER A 158 10.78 -15.14 11.84
CA SER A 158 11.57 -16.11 12.59
C SER A 158 11.05 -16.16 14.02
N GLN A 159 10.31 -17.21 14.38
CA GLN A 159 10.25 -17.66 15.78
C GLN A 159 11.60 -18.32 16.10
N LYS A 160 12.65 -17.53 16.32
CA LYS A 160 13.93 -18.11 16.74
C LYS A 160 14.60 -17.22 17.77
N LEU A 161 14.13 -17.38 18.99
CA LEU A 161 14.94 -17.15 20.18
C LEU A 161 14.63 -18.24 21.21
N LEU A 162 14.86 -19.49 20.82
CA LEU A 162 14.97 -20.65 21.73
C LEU A 162 15.58 -21.86 20.99
N PHE A 163 16.81 -21.72 20.49
CA PHE A 163 17.73 -22.85 20.28
C PHE A 163 19.18 -22.33 20.38
N THR A 164 19.54 -21.89 21.58
CA THR A 164 20.94 -21.81 22.03
C THR A 164 21.02 -22.48 23.39
N THR A 165 21.01 -23.81 23.37
CA THR A 165 21.70 -24.67 24.35
C THR A 165 22.01 -25.98 23.63
N LEU A 166 23.19 -26.04 22.99
CA LEU A 166 23.96 -27.29 22.93
C LEU A 166 24.66 -27.38 24.29
N PRO A 167 24.44 -28.43 25.10
CA PRO A 167 25.46 -28.89 26.03
C PRO A 167 26.29 -30.00 25.35
N GLN A 168 27.57 -30.01 25.69
CA GLN A 168 28.48 -31.15 25.49
C GLN A 168 27.96 -32.40 26.20
#